data_AF-A0A6N1VF28-F1
#
_entry.id   AF-A0A6N1VF28-F1
#
_cell.length_a   1.000
_cell.length_b   1.000
_cell.length_c   1.000
_cell.angle_alpha   90.00
_cell.angle_beta   90.00
_cell.angle_gamma   90.00
#
_symmetry.space_group_name_H-M   'P 1'
#
loop_
_entity.id
_entity.type
_entity.pdbx_description
1 polymer ?
#
loop_
_entity_poly.entity_id
_entity_poly.type
_entity_poly.pdbx_seq_one_letter_code
_entity_poly.pdbx_strand_id
1 'polypeptide(L)'
;MTAKHDTFTPVDGGKGQKMTKHETVTHENLYAALAAAQGELRNPEKSKKADTGKYQYNYADIGDVLETVLPVLSRHGLALTQPTVIRDNTIVLITRVSFKDESIESEYPVCSLNGNHQAMGAAMTYARRYALTSLVGVAAVDDTDGKDAAPVGEGPREKMSANQAKEELNWAAIQSKIDNAKDLATLDKQAEWIEKRRGYWPDTYYWKAKERITFNRLEKATERLDACKDIDELANEFADLEAALDGKVQYEELAGIYKAAERKLEQ
;
A
#
# COMPACT_ATOMS: atom_id res chain seq x y z
N MET A 1 29.58 52.72 18.58
CA MET A 1 28.66 51.82 17.83
C MET A 1 28.67 50.49 18.58
N THR A 2 27.83 50.35 19.61
CA THR A 2 26.51 49.65 19.60
C THR A 2 26.70 48.12 19.63
N ALA A 3 26.24 47.33 20.61
CA ALA A 3 25.21 47.52 21.62
C ALA A 3 25.48 46.66 22.88
N LYS A 4 24.75 47.01 23.94
CA LYS A 4 24.83 46.53 25.33
C LYS A 4 24.40 45.06 25.47
N HIS A 5 25.11 44.31 26.32
CA HIS A 5 24.56 43.09 26.93
C HIS A 5 23.62 43.50 28.06
N ASP A 6 22.33 43.63 27.74
CA ASP A 6 21.29 43.74 28.76
C ASP A 6 21.08 42.36 29.40
N THR A 7 21.35 42.31 30.70
CA THR A 7 21.02 41.24 31.62
C THR A 7 19.52 41.01 31.62
N PHE A 8 19.07 39.85 31.14
CA PHE A 8 17.67 39.44 31.26
C PHE A 8 17.41 38.95 32.69
N THR A 9 16.81 39.82 33.50
CA THR A 9 16.17 39.47 34.77
C THR A 9 14.97 38.55 34.52
N PRO A 10 14.71 37.54 35.38
CA PRO A 10 13.57 36.65 35.20
C PRO A 10 12.28 37.44 35.43
N VAL A 11 11.36 37.36 34.47
CA VAL A 11 10.00 37.89 34.63
C VAL A 11 9.23 36.90 35.49
N ASP A 12 9.07 37.27 36.76
CA ASP A 12 8.16 36.63 37.70
C ASP A 12 6.72 37.01 37.32
N GLY A 13 5.87 36.02 37.00
CA GLY A 13 4.45 36.29 36.74
C GLY A 13 3.76 35.30 35.82
N GLY A 14 3.40 34.12 36.32
CA GLY A 14 2.54 33.20 35.58
C GLY A 14 2.27 31.89 36.30
N LYS A 15 1.29 31.91 37.22
CA LYS A 15 0.56 30.77 37.83
C LYS A 15 1.23 29.39 37.67
N GLY A 16 1.81 28.89 38.76
CA GLY A 16 2.39 27.56 38.86
C GLY A 16 1.47 26.48 38.31
N GLN A 17 1.78 26.01 37.10
CA GLN A 17 1.35 24.72 36.61
C GLN A 17 2.14 23.70 37.43
N LYS A 18 1.45 22.95 38.30
CA LYS A 18 2.07 21.82 39.00
C LYS A 18 2.69 20.91 37.95
N MET A 19 4.02 20.91 37.86
CA MET A 19 4.78 19.86 37.21
C MET A 19 4.45 18.57 37.96
N THR A 20 3.45 17.83 37.50
CA THR A 20 3.18 16.48 37.98
C THR A 20 4.42 15.67 37.68
N LYS A 21 5.14 15.30 38.74
CA LYS A 21 6.23 14.33 38.71
C LYS A 21 5.63 13.07 38.07
N HIS A 22 5.87 12.83 36.78
CA HIS A 22 5.50 11.57 36.16
C HIS A 22 6.44 10.53 36.76
N GLU A 23 5.96 9.86 37.80
CA GLU A 23 6.64 8.72 38.40
C GLU A 23 6.71 7.65 37.33
N THR A 24 7.90 7.50 36.73
CA THR A 24 8.11 6.55 35.65
C THR A 24 8.01 5.17 36.26
N VAL A 25 7.02 4.38 35.82
CA VAL A 25 6.82 3.04 36.35
C VAL A 25 7.97 2.18 35.87
N THR A 26 8.67 1.53 36.79
CA THR A 26 9.81 0.67 36.45
C THR A 26 9.33 -0.72 36.06
N HIS A 27 9.88 -1.25 34.96
CA HIS A 27 9.56 -2.58 34.44
C HIS A 27 10.85 -3.36 34.18
N GLU A 28 10.75 -4.68 34.30
CA GLU A 28 11.87 -5.60 34.11
C GLU A 28 12.30 -5.62 32.63
N ASN A 29 11.36 -5.90 31.73
CA ASN A 29 11.57 -6.07 30.29
C ASN A 29 10.45 -5.40 29.46
N LEU A 30 10.62 -5.40 28.12
CA LEU A 30 9.67 -4.80 27.18
C LEU A 30 8.25 -5.35 27.33
N TYR A 31 8.11 -6.67 27.47
CA TYR A 31 6.79 -7.30 27.54
C TYR A 31 6.05 -6.97 28.85
N ALA A 32 6.76 -6.85 29.96
CA ALA A 32 6.19 -6.40 31.23
C ALA A 32 5.69 -4.94 31.14
N ALA A 33 6.51 -4.06 30.55
CA ALA A 33 6.13 -2.67 30.31
C ALA A 33 4.92 -2.55 29.36
N LEU A 34 4.92 -3.32 28.28
CA LEU A 34 3.84 -3.34 27.29
C LEU A 34 2.55 -3.89 27.88
N ALA A 35 2.60 -5.00 28.63
CA ALA A 35 1.43 -5.56 29.30
C ALA A 35 0.82 -4.59 30.31
N ALA A 36 1.65 -3.90 31.10
CA ALA A 36 1.20 -2.87 32.03
C ALA A 36 0.54 -1.68 31.29
N ALA A 37 1.17 -1.20 30.21
CA ALA A 37 0.61 -0.15 29.37
C ALA A 37 -0.73 -0.56 28.74
N GLN A 38 -0.84 -1.80 28.24
CA GLN A 38 -2.07 -2.35 27.69
C GLN A 38 -3.19 -2.45 28.72
N GLY A 39 -2.87 -2.68 29.99
CA GLY A 39 -3.86 -2.62 31.09
C GLY A 39 -4.44 -1.23 31.33
N GLU A 40 -3.71 -0.16 30.96
CA GLU A 40 -4.15 1.23 31.09
C GLU A 40 -4.75 1.81 29.80
N LEU A 41 -4.34 1.29 28.63
CA LEU A 41 -4.80 1.75 27.34
C LEU A 41 -6.31 1.58 27.18
N ARG A 42 -6.93 2.58 26.55
CA ARG A 42 -8.33 2.56 26.17
C ARG A 42 -8.43 2.74 24.67
N ASN A 43 -9.57 2.34 24.11
CA ASN A 43 -9.87 2.65 22.72
C ASN A 43 -9.98 4.17 22.56
N PRO A 44 -9.36 4.75 21.52
CA PRO A 44 -9.51 6.17 21.23
C PRO A 44 -10.95 6.50 20.86
N GLU A 45 -11.37 7.73 21.13
CA GLU A 45 -12.69 8.21 20.74
C GLU A 45 -12.80 8.23 19.21
N LYS A 46 -13.88 7.63 18.68
CA LYS A 46 -14.12 7.54 17.23
C LYS A 46 -14.78 8.84 16.74
N SER A 47 -14.03 9.93 16.82
CA SER A 47 -14.51 11.30 16.63
C SER A 47 -14.89 11.62 15.18
N LYS A 48 -14.41 10.84 14.21
CA LYS A 48 -14.66 11.05 12.79
C LYS A 48 -15.65 10.05 12.24
N LYS A 49 -16.41 10.49 11.23
CA LYS A 49 -17.30 9.65 10.44
C LYS A 49 -16.78 9.55 9.02
N ALA A 50 -16.57 8.34 8.54
CA ALA A 50 -16.38 8.08 7.12
C ALA A 50 -17.74 7.86 6.47
N ASP A 51 -17.98 8.48 5.32
CA ASP A 51 -19.09 8.15 4.43
C ASP A 51 -18.53 7.87 3.04
N THR A 52 -18.62 6.61 2.62
CA THR A 52 -18.14 6.15 1.33
C THR A 52 -19.26 6.06 0.28
N GLY A 53 -20.48 6.51 0.64
CA GLY A 53 -21.70 6.34 -0.14
C GLY A 53 -22.28 4.93 -0.11
N LYS A 54 -21.47 3.91 0.25
CA LYS A 54 -21.90 2.51 0.48
C LYS A 54 -21.91 2.14 1.96
N TYR A 55 -20.98 2.72 2.73
CA TYR A 55 -20.80 2.42 4.15
C TYR A 55 -20.54 3.71 4.93
N GLN A 56 -21.10 3.75 6.14
CA GLN A 56 -20.80 4.76 7.14
C GLN A 56 -20.22 4.08 8.37
N TYR A 57 -19.04 4.50 8.80
CA TYR A 57 -18.41 3.99 10.01
C TYR A 57 -17.72 5.13 10.76
N ASN A 58 -17.66 5.01 12.07
CA ASN A 58 -16.91 5.95 12.88
C ASN A 58 -15.48 5.44 13.08
N TYR A 59 -14.54 6.37 13.13
CA TYR A 59 -13.13 6.08 13.31
C TYR A 59 -12.44 7.17 14.12
N ALA A 60 -11.40 6.79 14.85
CA ALA A 60 -10.45 7.71 15.46
C ALA A 60 -9.38 8.06 14.41
N ASP A 61 -9.08 9.35 14.24
CA ASP A 61 -7.98 9.73 13.36
C ASP A 61 -6.62 9.45 14.01
N ILE A 62 -5.53 9.65 13.27
CA ILE A 62 -4.19 9.37 13.81
C ILE A 62 -3.85 10.28 15.01
N GLY A 63 -4.38 11.49 15.06
CA GLY A 63 -4.19 12.41 16.19
C GLY A 63 -4.85 11.85 17.44
N ASP A 64 -6.13 11.49 17.34
CA ASP A 64 -6.90 10.89 18.45
C ASP A 64 -6.22 9.63 19.01
N VAL A 65 -5.68 8.79 18.11
CA VAL A 65 -4.94 7.58 18.47
C VAL A 65 -3.65 7.93 19.22
N LEU A 66 -2.86 8.87 18.71
CA LEU A 66 -1.60 9.26 19.33
C LEU A 66 -1.82 9.93 20.69
N GLU A 67 -2.84 10.79 20.82
CA GLU A 67 -3.22 11.43 22.08
C GLU A 67 -3.65 10.41 23.14
N THR A 68 -4.30 9.32 22.71
CA THR A 68 -4.70 8.22 23.60
C THR A 68 -3.51 7.34 24.00
N VAL A 69 -2.62 7.03 23.05
CA VAL A 69 -1.58 6.00 23.21
C VAL A 69 -0.28 6.55 23.79
N LEU A 70 0.23 7.68 23.28
CA LEU A 70 1.56 8.20 23.66
C LEU A 70 1.70 8.51 25.16
N PRO A 71 0.71 9.09 25.86
CA PRO A 71 0.85 9.36 27.29
C PRO A 71 0.99 8.09 28.12
N VAL A 72 0.28 7.02 27.74
CA VAL A 72 0.35 5.72 28.43
C VAL A 72 1.71 5.07 28.15
N LEU A 73 2.11 4.95 26.87
CA LEU A 73 3.42 4.41 26.52
C LEU A 73 4.57 5.12 27.26
N SER A 74 4.54 6.45 27.28
CA SER A 74 5.56 7.27 27.94
C SER A 74 5.65 7.02 29.45
N ARG A 75 4.51 6.76 30.12
CA ARG A 75 4.47 6.46 31.57
C ARG A 75 5.16 5.14 31.92
N HIS A 76 5.10 4.16 31.02
CA HIS A 76 5.76 2.86 31.15
C HIS A 76 7.15 2.82 30.48
N GLY A 77 7.67 3.96 30.02
CA GLY A 77 9.01 4.05 29.41
C GLY A 77 9.11 3.47 28.00
N LEU A 78 7.98 3.30 27.31
CA LEU A 78 7.90 2.76 25.96
C LEU A 78 8.02 3.86 24.92
N ALA A 79 8.96 3.72 23.99
CA ALA A 79 9.15 4.63 22.86
C ALA A 79 8.48 4.08 21.58
N LEU A 80 7.65 4.88 20.94
CA LEU A 80 7.05 4.56 19.64
C LEU A 80 7.82 5.25 18.51
N THR A 81 8.17 4.49 17.47
CA THR A 81 8.71 5.04 16.22
C THR A 81 8.02 4.41 15.01
N GLN A 82 7.87 5.18 13.93
CA GLN A 82 7.21 4.73 12.70
C GLN A 82 8.00 5.10 11.43
N PRO A 83 9.27 4.66 11.29
CA PRO A 83 10.06 4.93 10.08
C PRO A 83 9.50 4.19 8.85
N THR A 84 9.88 4.67 7.68
CA THR A 84 9.51 4.09 6.39
C THR A 84 10.74 3.63 5.63
N VAL A 85 10.63 2.49 4.97
CA VAL A 85 11.64 1.97 4.04
C VAL A 85 11.01 1.72 2.68
N ILE A 86 11.82 1.65 1.63
CA ILE A 86 11.35 1.28 0.29
C ILE A 86 11.89 -0.12 -0.02
N ARG A 87 11.00 -1.04 -0.39
CA ARG A 87 11.33 -2.40 -0.85
C ARG A 87 10.53 -2.70 -2.10
N ASP A 88 11.20 -3.10 -3.18
CA ASP A 88 10.57 -3.48 -4.46
C ASP A 88 9.50 -2.47 -4.92
N ASN A 89 9.90 -1.19 -5.00
CA ASN A 89 9.02 -0.08 -5.36
C ASN A 89 7.79 0.12 -4.45
N THR A 90 7.77 -0.49 -3.27
CA THR A 90 6.71 -0.37 -2.27
C THR A 90 7.22 0.36 -1.03
N ILE A 91 6.49 1.37 -0.59
CA ILE A 91 6.73 2.01 0.70
C ILE A 91 6.23 1.07 1.79
N VAL A 92 7.14 0.66 2.68
CA VAL A 92 6.84 -0.17 3.84
C VAL A 92 7.00 0.68 5.09
N LEU A 93 5.97 0.69 5.92
CA LEU A 93 5.99 1.31 7.23
C LEU A 93 6.48 0.29 8.27
N ILE A 94 7.48 0.66 9.05
CA ILE A 94 7.93 -0.13 10.20
C ILE A 94 7.41 0.58 11.44
N THR A 95 6.53 -0.04 12.21
CA THR A 95 6.06 0.47 13.51
C THR A 95 6.79 -0.28 14.60
N ARG A 96 7.54 0.45 15.44
CA ARG A 96 8.39 -0.10 16.48
C ARG A 96 8.02 0.47 17.84
N VAL A 97 7.84 -0.41 18.83
CA VAL A 97 7.79 -0.05 20.25
C VAL A 97 9.08 -0.54 20.91
N SER A 98 9.82 0.36 21.56
CA SER A 98 11.13 0.06 22.17
C SER A 98 11.12 0.35 23.66
N PHE A 99 11.87 -0.44 24.41
CA PHE A 99 12.09 -0.30 25.84
C PHE A 99 13.52 -0.70 26.17
N LYS A 100 14.32 0.24 26.70
CA LYS A 100 15.76 0.04 26.91
C LYS A 100 16.41 -0.47 25.61
N ASP A 101 17.03 -1.65 25.63
CA ASP A 101 17.71 -2.27 24.49
C ASP A 101 16.83 -3.29 23.73
N GLU A 102 15.54 -3.40 24.09
CA GLU A 102 14.59 -4.33 23.47
C GLU A 102 13.57 -3.58 22.60
N SER A 103 13.13 -4.21 21.50
CA SER A 103 12.06 -3.66 20.67
C SER A 103 11.20 -4.74 20.03
N ILE A 104 9.94 -4.39 19.79
CA ILE A 104 8.99 -5.16 18.98
C ILE A 104 8.58 -4.33 17.75
N GLU A 105 8.48 -4.99 16.61
CA GLU A 105 8.23 -4.34 15.32
C GLU A 105 7.10 -5.01 14.55
N SER A 106 6.37 -4.20 13.79
CA SER A 106 5.42 -4.64 12.78
C SER A 106 5.72 -3.91 11.48
N GLU A 107 5.67 -4.64 10.38
CA GLU A 107 5.79 -4.06 9.04
C GLU A 107 4.42 -4.00 8.36
N TYR A 108 4.16 -2.91 7.64
CA TYR A 108 2.91 -2.69 6.94
C TYR A 108 3.19 -2.17 5.52
N PRO A 109 2.76 -2.87 4.45
CA PRO A 109 2.89 -2.37 3.09
C PRO A 109 1.91 -1.20 2.89
N VAL A 110 2.43 -0.01 2.58
CA VAL A 110 1.62 1.22 2.50
C VAL A 110 1.04 1.40 1.10
N CYS A 111 1.91 1.61 0.12
CA CYS A 111 1.56 1.81 -1.28
C CYS A 111 2.82 1.74 -2.15
N SER A 112 2.66 1.54 -3.45
CA SER A 112 3.78 1.68 -4.39
C SER A 112 4.26 3.13 -4.46
N LEU A 113 5.57 3.31 -4.60
CA LEU A 113 6.16 4.61 -4.87
C LEU A 113 5.54 5.15 -6.17
N ASN A 114 4.92 6.32 -6.07
CA ASN A 114 4.35 7.01 -7.22
C ASN A 114 4.56 8.51 -7.05
N GLY A 115 4.67 9.27 -8.13
CA GLY A 115 4.92 10.73 -8.05
C GLY A 115 3.79 11.54 -7.39
N ASN A 116 2.69 10.91 -6.99
CA ASN A 116 1.57 11.55 -6.33
C ASN A 116 1.77 11.55 -4.80
N HIS A 117 2.55 12.53 -4.32
CA HIS A 117 2.85 12.69 -2.91
C HIS A 117 1.61 12.86 -2.01
N GLN A 118 0.51 13.43 -2.53
CA GLN A 118 -0.71 13.59 -1.77
C GLN A 118 -1.39 12.25 -1.51
N ALA A 119 -1.51 11.40 -2.55
CA ALA A 119 -2.05 10.06 -2.42
C ALA A 119 -1.20 9.19 -1.49
N MET A 120 0.14 9.28 -1.60
CA MET A 120 1.05 8.60 -0.69
C MET A 120 0.91 9.09 0.76
N GLY A 121 0.73 10.39 0.98
CA GLY A 121 0.50 10.96 2.31
C GLY A 121 -0.80 10.47 2.95
N ALA A 122 -1.88 10.35 2.17
CA ALA A 122 -3.13 9.78 2.63
C ALA A 122 -2.99 8.29 3.00
N ALA A 123 -2.35 7.49 2.13
CA ALA A 123 -2.07 6.08 2.39
C ALA A 123 -1.19 5.89 3.63
N MET A 124 -0.17 6.73 3.81
CA MET A 124 0.72 6.72 4.97
C MET A 124 -0.03 7.01 6.27
N THR A 125 -0.93 8.00 6.25
CA THR A 125 -1.74 8.36 7.43
C THR A 125 -2.65 7.21 7.83
N TYR A 126 -3.26 6.55 6.84
CA TYR A 126 -4.05 5.35 7.06
C TYR A 126 -3.20 4.22 7.66
N ALA A 127 -2.08 3.86 7.02
CA ALA A 127 -1.20 2.79 7.47
C ALA A 127 -0.67 2.98 8.89
N ARG A 128 -0.20 4.20 9.23
CA ARG A 128 0.31 4.52 10.57
C ARG A 128 -0.69 4.23 11.66
N ARG A 129 -1.96 4.56 11.42
CA ARG A 129 -3.02 4.31 12.38
C ARG A 129 -3.22 2.82 12.60
N TYR A 130 -3.45 2.04 11.56
CA TYR A 130 -3.72 0.60 11.70
C TYR A 130 -2.53 -0.17 12.27
N ALA A 131 -1.31 0.13 11.80
CA ALA A 131 -0.11 -0.52 12.29
C ALA A 131 0.12 -0.22 13.79
N LEU A 132 -0.08 1.04 14.21
CA LEU A 132 0.01 1.41 15.62
C LEU A 132 -1.04 0.71 16.47
N THR A 133 -2.32 0.82 16.07
CA THR A 133 -3.44 0.29 16.86
C THR A 133 -3.37 -1.23 17.00
N SER A 134 -2.92 -1.91 15.94
CA SER A 134 -2.67 -3.35 15.96
C SER A 134 -1.52 -3.72 16.91
N LEU A 135 -0.42 -2.96 16.90
CA LEU A 135 0.75 -3.29 17.71
C LEU A 135 0.50 -3.07 19.21
N VAL A 136 -0.25 -2.02 19.58
CA VAL A 136 -0.54 -1.71 20.99
C VAL A 136 -1.84 -2.34 21.50
N GLY A 137 -2.66 -2.92 20.63
CA GLY A 137 -3.88 -3.63 21.01
C GLY A 137 -5.08 -2.73 21.33
N VAL A 138 -5.26 -1.62 20.59
CA VAL A 138 -6.44 -0.76 20.70
C VAL A 138 -7.28 -0.79 19.42
N ALA A 139 -8.60 -0.57 19.53
CA ALA A 139 -9.51 -0.50 18.40
C ALA A 139 -9.84 0.97 18.06
N ALA A 140 -9.39 1.43 16.90
CA ALA A 140 -9.62 2.80 16.41
C ALA A 140 -10.76 2.93 15.39
N VAL A 141 -11.45 1.83 15.07
CA VAL A 141 -12.56 1.79 14.12
C VAL A 141 -13.68 0.95 14.73
N ASP A 142 -14.93 1.18 14.34
CA ASP A 142 -16.03 0.26 14.67
C ASP A 142 -15.75 -1.13 14.06
N ASP A 143 -15.96 -2.18 14.87
CA ASP A 143 -15.86 -3.56 14.41
C ASP A 143 -17.10 -3.88 13.57
N THR A 144 -16.99 -3.70 12.26
CA THR A 144 -18.03 -4.06 11.31
C THR A 144 -17.83 -5.51 10.90
N ASP A 145 -18.20 -6.45 11.78
CA ASP A 145 -18.15 -7.91 11.57
C ASP A 145 -18.42 -8.29 10.09
N GLY A 146 -17.36 -8.54 9.32
CA GLY A 146 -17.28 -9.19 8.00
C GLY A 146 -18.23 -8.77 6.86
N LYS A 147 -19.22 -7.90 7.07
CA LYS A 147 -20.27 -7.59 6.09
C LYS A 147 -19.85 -6.52 5.08
N ASP A 148 -18.79 -5.77 5.39
CA ASP A 148 -18.43 -4.54 4.69
C ASP A 148 -17.04 -4.58 4.03
N ALA A 149 -16.44 -5.77 3.91
CA ALA A 149 -15.18 -5.95 3.18
C ALA A 149 -15.40 -5.89 1.64
N ALA A 150 -15.74 -4.70 1.13
CA ALA A 150 -15.51 -4.34 -0.25
C ALA A 150 -14.11 -3.73 -0.38
N PRO A 151 -13.38 -3.97 -1.50
CA PRO A 151 -12.01 -3.48 -1.66
C PRO A 151 -11.96 -1.96 -1.53
N VAL A 152 -11.19 -1.49 -0.55
CA VAL A 152 -10.87 -0.07 -0.35
C VAL A 152 -9.89 0.33 -1.46
N GLY A 153 -10.33 1.17 -2.39
CA GLY A 153 -9.52 1.61 -3.55
C GLY A 153 -10.33 2.13 -4.73
N GLU A 154 -11.63 1.83 -4.76
CA GLU A 154 -12.49 2.21 -5.90
C GLU A 154 -12.83 3.70 -5.83
N GLY A 155 -12.22 4.51 -6.72
CA GLY A 155 -12.67 5.89 -6.96
C GLY A 155 -14.13 5.96 -7.44
N PRO A 156 -14.72 7.16 -7.58
CA PRO A 156 -16.09 7.31 -8.08
C PRO A 156 -16.22 6.61 -9.45
N ARG A 157 -17.03 5.55 -9.51
CA ARG A 157 -17.34 4.85 -10.75
C ARG A 157 -18.68 5.27 -11.32
N GLU A 158 -18.75 5.31 -12.63
CA GLU A 158 -20.03 5.46 -13.32
C GLU A 158 -20.88 4.21 -13.10
N LYS A 159 -22.18 4.43 -12.81
CA LYS A 159 -23.11 3.34 -12.55
C LYS A 159 -23.42 2.60 -13.86
N MET A 160 -23.04 1.32 -13.92
CA MET A 160 -23.49 0.40 -14.97
C MET A 160 -24.92 -0.07 -14.69
N SER A 161 -25.72 -0.32 -15.73
CA SER A 161 -26.99 -1.03 -15.56
C SER A 161 -26.77 -2.48 -15.15
N ALA A 162 -27.75 -3.11 -14.48
CA ALA A 162 -27.65 -4.50 -14.04
C ALA A 162 -27.44 -5.48 -15.22
N ASN A 163 -28.04 -5.19 -16.38
CA ASN A 163 -27.87 -5.99 -17.59
C ASN A 163 -26.44 -5.85 -18.15
N GLN A 164 -25.92 -4.63 -18.23
CA GLN A 164 -24.54 -4.39 -18.65
C GLN A 164 -23.53 -5.04 -17.71
N ALA A 165 -23.75 -4.99 -16.39
CA ALA A 165 -22.88 -5.64 -15.43
C ALA A 165 -22.87 -7.17 -15.61
N LYS A 166 -24.03 -7.79 -15.86
CA LYS A 166 -24.13 -9.23 -16.10
C LYS A 166 -23.42 -9.69 -17.38
N GLU A 167 -23.46 -8.86 -18.42
CA GLU A 167 -22.80 -9.14 -19.70
C GLU A 167 -21.30 -8.89 -19.64
N GLU A 168 -20.88 -7.76 -19.06
CA GLU A 168 -19.48 -7.32 -19.09
C GLU A 168 -18.64 -7.86 -17.94
N LEU A 169 -19.19 -8.08 -16.74
CA LEU A 169 -18.45 -8.58 -15.57
C LEU A 169 -18.52 -10.10 -15.45
N ASN A 170 -18.42 -10.79 -16.58
CA ASN A 170 -18.24 -12.23 -16.62
C ASN A 170 -16.76 -12.56 -16.83
N TRP A 171 -16.05 -12.84 -15.73
CA TRP A 171 -14.61 -13.10 -15.78
C TRP A 171 -14.25 -14.27 -16.70
N ALA A 172 -15.02 -15.36 -16.68
CA ALA A 172 -14.73 -16.52 -17.52
C ALA A 172 -14.79 -16.17 -19.02
N ALA A 173 -15.78 -15.37 -19.42
CA ALA A 173 -15.89 -14.90 -20.80
C ALA A 173 -14.80 -13.89 -21.18
N ILE A 174 -14.44 -12.98 -20.26
CA ILE A 174 -13.33 -12.02 -20.48
C ILE A 174 -12.02 -12.76 -20.66
N GLN A 175 -11.68 -13.65 -19.73
CA GLN A 175 -10.46 -14.45 -19.76
C GLN A 175 -10.40 -15.28 -21.03
N SER A 176 -11.49 -15.99 -21.38
CA SER A 176 -11.54 -16.76 -22.62
C SER A 176 -11.30 -15.90 -23.87
N LYS A 177 -11.83 -14.68 -23.93
CA LYS A 177 -11.56 -13.77 -25.05
C LYS A 177 -10.10 -13.34 -25.12
N ILE A 178 -9.47 -13.06 -23.98
CA ILE A 178 -8.06 -12.67 -23.91
C ILE A 178 -7.16 -13.84 -24.33
N ASP A 179 -7.42 -15.02 -23.77
CA ASP A 179 -6.62 -16.23 -23.99
C ASP A 179 -6.70 -16.74 -25.44
N ASN A 180 -7.83 -16.49 -26.11
CA ASN A 180 -8.01 -16.84 -27.52
C ASN A 180 -7.59 -15.72 -28.49
N ALA A 181 -6.88 -14.68 -28.02
CA ALA A 181 -6.34 -13.66 -28.91
C ALA A 181 -5.34 -14.30 -29.88
N LYS A 182 -5.52 -14.06 -31.18
CA LYS A 182 -4.66 -14.66 -32.22
C LYS A 182 -3.25 -14.06 -32.28
N ASP A 183 -3.14 -12.74 -32.08
CA ASP A 183 -1.92 -11.97 -32.31
C ASP A 183 -1.81 -10.82 -31.30
N LEU A 184 -0.63 -10.18 -31.24
CA LEU A 184 -0.37 -9.02 -30.37
C LEU A 184 -1.30 -7.85 -30.69
N ALA A 185 -1.68 -7.65 -31.95
CA ALA A 185 -2.61 -6.59 -32.37
C ALA A 185 -4.03 -6.81 -31.80
N THR A 186 -4.46 -8.06 -31.65
CA THR A 186 -5.73 -8.41 -31.02
C THR A 186 -5.68 -8.12 -29.52
N LEU A 187 -4.56 -8.45 -28.86
CA LEU A 187 -4.33 -8.11 -27.45
C LEU A 187 -4.30 -6.60 -27.22
N ASP A 188 -3.73 -5.81 -28.15
CA ASP A 188 -3.74 -4.35 -28.07
C ASP A 188 -5.16 -3.77 -28.14
N LYS A 189 -5.99 -4.27 -29.07
CA LYS A 189 -7.41 -3.88 -29.13
C LYS A 189 -8.18 -4.23 -27.85
N GLN A 190 -7.86 -5.38 -27.25
CA GLN A 190 -8.46 -5.79 -25.98
C GLN A 190 -7.99 -4.91 -24.82
N ALA A 191 -6.71 -4.51 -24.80
CA ALA A 191 -6.18 -3.59 -23.81
C ALA A 191 -6.87 -2.24 -23.89
N GLU A 192 -7.02 -1.67 -25.09
CA GLU A 192 -7.77 -0.44 -25.31
C GLU A 192 -9.23 -0.55 -24.87
N TRP A 193 -9.86 -1.70 -25.12
CA TRP A 193 -11.23 -1.98 -24.70
C TRP A 193 -11.36 -2.02 -23.17
N ILE A 194 -10.38 -2.59 -22.45
CA ILE A 194 -10.33 -2.59 -20.98
C ILE A 194 -10.05 -1.19 -20.43
N GLU A 195 -9.17 -0.40 -21.06
CA GLU A 195 -8.86 0.96 -20.61
C GLU A 195 -10.09 1.86 -20.59
N LYS A 196 -10.96 1.74 -21.60
CA LYS A 196 -12.25 2.45 -21.66
C LYS A 196 -13.20 2.09 -20.51
N ARG A 197 -12.94 1.00 -19.79
CA ARG A 197 -13.76 0.49 -18.68
C ARG A 197 -13.23 0.84 -17.31
N ARG A 198 -12.08 1.52 -17.20
CA ARG A 198 -11.48 1.91 -15.91
C ARG A 198 -12.45 2.67 -14.98
N GLY A 199 -13.33 3.50 -15.55
CA GLY A 199 -14.34 4.24 -14.80
C GLY A 199 -15.61 3.46 -14.44
N TYR A 200 -15.77 2.24 -14.95
CA TYR A 200 -17.00 1.44 -14.83
C TYR A 200 -16.76 0.14 -14.07
N TRP A 201 -15.68 -0.58 -14.39
CA TRP A 201 -15.38 -1.89 -13.86
C TRP A 201 -14.79 -1.86 -12.46
N PRO A 202 -15.11 -2.87 -11.61
CA PRO A 202 -14.34 -3.19 -10.42
C PRO A 202 -12.83 -3.23 -10.69
N ASP A 203 -12.03 -2.66 -9.79
CA ASP A 203 -10.56 -2.61 -9.90
C ASP A 203 -10.02 -4.03 -9.96
N THR A 204 -10.63 -4.95 -9.21
CA THR A 204 -10.34 -6.37 -9.24
C THR A 204 -10.53 -6.99 -10.63
N TYR A 205 -11.50 -6.53 -11.41
CA TYR A 205 -11.71 -7.00 -12.79
C TYR A 205 -10.79 -6.29 -13.78
N TYR A 206 -10.65 -4.98 -13.65
CA TYR A 206 -9.81 -4.15 -14.52
C TYR A 206 -8.35 -4.59 -14.47
N TRP A 207 -7.76 -4.68 -13.27
CA TRP A 207 -6.36 -5.05 -13.10
C TRP A 207 -6.09 -6.50 -13.49
N LYS A 208 -6.99 -7.42 -13.10
CA LYS A 208 -6.88 -8.82 -13.47
C LYS A 208 -6.93 -9.02 -14.99
N ALA A 209 -7.76 -8.25 -15.70
CA ALA A 209 -7.80 -8.30 -17.16
C ALA A 209 -6.52 -7.74 -17.80
N LYS A 210 -5.97 -6.63 -17.27
CA LYS A 210 -4.68 -6.08 -17.73
C LYS A 210 -3.52 -7.04 -17.51
N GLU A 211 -3.42 -7.62 -16.33
CA GLU A 211 -2.42 -8.63 -15.99
C GLU A 211 -2.52 -9.84 -16.93
N ARG A 212 -3.75 -10.31 -17.21
CA ARG A 212 -3.95 -11.43 -18.13
C ARG A 212 -3.53 -11.11 -19.57
N ILE A 213 -3.73 -9.87 -20.04
CA ILE A 213 -3.22 -9.41 -21.34
C ILE A 213 -1.70 -9.40 -21.36
N THR A 214 -1.06 -8.86 -20.32
CA THR A 214 0.41 -8.85 -20.22
C THR A 214 0.96 -10.27 -20.27
N PHE A 215 0.37 -11.20 -19.53
CA PHE A 215 0.73 -12.61 -19.56
C PHE A 215 0.63 -13.21 -20.98
N ASN A 216 -0.50 -12.99 -21.67
CA ASN A 216 -0.69 -13.49 -23.03
C ASN A 216 0.28 -12.87 -24.05
N ARG A 217 0.70 -11.60 -23.86
CA ARG A 217 1.74 -10.98 -24.68
C ARG A 217 3.07 -11.70 -24.52
N LEU A 218 3.45 -12.04 -23.29
CA LEU A 218 4.68 -12.78 -22.99
C LEU A 218 4.63 -14.23 -23.50
N GLU A 219 3.48 -14.90 -23.41
CA GLU A 219 3.30 -16.24 -24.02
C GLU A 219 3.51 -16.18 -25.53
N LYS A 220 2.90 -15.21 -26.23
CA LYS A 220 3.11 -15.05 -27.68
C LYS A 220 4.54 -14.66 -28.04
N ALA A 221 5.19 -13.84 -27.23
CA ALA A 221 6.61 -13.54 -27.42
C ALA A 221 7.46 -14.81 -27.28
N THR A 222 7.15 -15.65 -26.28
CA THR A 222 7.80 -16.95 -26.08
C THR A 222 7.59 -17.86 -27.29
N GLU A 223 6.36 -18.00 -27.79
CA GLU A 223 6.06 -18.81 -28.98
C GLU A 223 6.84 -18.36 -30.21
N ARG A 224 6.94 -17.04 -30.42
CA ARG A 224 7.68 -16.44 -31.54
C ARG A 224 9.19 -16.70 -31.43
N LEU A 225 9.78 -16.46 -30.25
CA LEU A 225 11.21 -16.67 -30.01
C LEU A 225 11.60 -18.15 -30.01
N ASP A 226 10.75 -19.05 -29.48
CA ASP A 226 10.98 -20.49 -29.51
C ASP A 226 10.86 -21.09 -30.94
N ALA A 227 10.24 -20.37 -31.88
CA ALA A 227 10.14 -20.79 -33.27
C ALA A 227 11.37 -20.41 -34.12
N CYS A 228 12.25 -19.53 -33.62
CA CYS A 228 13.49 -19.15 -34.29
C CYS A 228 14.46 -20.34 -34.37
N LYS A 229 15.19 -20.45 -35.48
CA LYS A 229 16.06 -21.60 -35.78
C LYS A 229 17.53 -21.35 -35.50
N ASP A 230 17.92 -20.09 -35.45
CA ASP A 230 19.29 -19.66 -35.22
C ASP A 230 19.33 -18.31 -34.47
N ILE A 231 20.53 -17.94 -34.03
CA ILE A 231 20.76 -16.76 -33.19
C ILE A 231 20.44 -15.46 -33.95
N ASP A 232 20.68 -15.42 -35.27
CA ASP A 232 20.42 -14.23 -36.08
C ASP A 232 18.89 -14.00 -36.24
N GLU A 233 18.13 -15.07 -36.50
CA GLU A 233 16.66 -15.03 -36.52
C GLU A 233 16.12 -14.63 -35.15
N LEU A 234 16.67 -15.20 -34.07
CA LEU A 234 16.27 -14.89 -32.70
C LEU A 234 16.50 -13.41 -32.35
N ALA A 235 17.66 -12.86 -32.69
CA ALA A 235 18.00 -11.46 -32.41
C ALA A 235 17.10 -10.48 -33.18
N ASN A 236 16.80 -10.77 -34.44
CA ASN A 236 15.87 -9.96 -35.24
C ASN A 236 14.44 -10.01 -34.68
N GLU A 237 13.97 -11.21 -34.34
CA GLU A 237 12.63 -11.41 -33.78
C GLU A 237 12.48 -10.73 -32.41
N PHE A 238 13.55 -10.73 -31.60
CA PHE A 238 13.59 -10.02 -30.32
C PHE A 238 13.49 -8.51 -30.49
N ALA A 239 14.21 -7.92 -31.45
CA ALA A 239 14.13 -6.49 -31.73
C ALA A 239 12.71 -6.07 -32.16
N ASP A 240 12.05 -6.89 -32.99
CA ASP A 240 10.65 -6.67 -33.39
C ASP A 240 9.70 -6.78 -32.19
N LEU A 241 9.93 -7.74 -31.30
CA LEU A 241 9.13 -7.91 -30.08
C LEU A 241 9.34 -6.78 -29.08
N GLU A 242 10.58 -6.32 -28.90
CA GLU A 242 10.92 -5.18 -28.05
C GLU A 242 10.17 -3.93 -28.51
N ALA A 243 10.22 -3.62 -29.81
CA ALA A 243 9.48 -2.50 -30.39
C ALA A 243 7.95 -2.67 -30.25
N ALA A 244 7.43 -3.88 -30.47
CA ALA A 244 5.99 -4.14 -30.40
C ALA A 244 5.43 -4.11 -28.96
N LEU A 245 6.26 -4.43 -27.97
CA LEU A 245 5.89 -4.59 -26.56
C LEU A 245 6.41 -3.47 -25.66
N ASP A 246 7.07 -2.45 -26.22
CA ASP A 246 7.55 -1.28 -25.48
C ASP A 246 6.41 -0.61 -24.68
N GLY A 247 6.67 -0.36 -23.39
CA GLY A 247 5.70 0.16 -22.43
C GLY A 247 4.49 -0.75 -22.14
N LYS A 248 4.42 -1.96 -22.71
CA LYS A 248 3.29 -2.91 -22.57
C LYS A 248 3.61 -4.10 -21.66
N VAL A 249 4.89 -4.46 -21.54
CA VAL A 249 5.43 -5.52 -20.64
C VAL A 249 6.70 -5.00 -19.97
N GLN A 250 7.19 -5.66 -18.90
CA GLN A 250 8.48 -5.30 -18.33
C GLN A 250 9.60 -5.82 -19.24
N TYR A 251 10.63 -5.00 -19.47
CA TYR A 251 11.74 -5.35 -20.35
C TYR A 251 12.48 -6.59 -19.85
N GLU A 252 12.67 -6.71 -18.53
CA GLU A 252 13.36 -7.82 -17.88
C GLU A 252 12.67 -9.17 -18.13
N GLU A 253 11.33 -9.18 -18.20
CA GLU A 253 10.56 -10.38 -18.50
C GLU A 253 10.79 -10.82 -19.95
N LEU A 254 10.71 -9.88 -20.90
CA LEU A 254 10.95 -10.15 -22.32
C LEU A 254 12.40 -10.59 -22.57
N ALA A 255 13.38 -9.89 -21.98
CA ALA A 255 14.80 -10.24 -22.06
C ALA A 255 15.10 -11.61 -21.42
N GLY A 256 14.36 -11.98 -20.37
CA GLY A 256 14.42 -13.31 -19.75
C GLY A 256 14.01 -14.41 -20.72
N ILE A 257 12.95 -14.19 -21.51
CA ILE A 257 12.48 -15.13 -22.54
C ILE A 257 13.52 -15.28 -23.64
N TYR A 258 14.09 -14.17 -24.14
CA TYR A 258 15.17 -14.21 -25.12
C TYR A 258 16.36 -15.06 -24.66
N LYS A 259 16.87 -14.81 -23.44
CA LYS A 259 17.98 -15.61 -22.88
C LYS A 259 17.64 -17.09 -22.70
N ALA A 260 16.36 -17.42 -22.50
CA ALA A 260 15.93 -18.81 -22.44
C ALA A 260 15.95 -19.47 -23.83
N ALA A 261 15.48 -18.77 -24.86
CA ALA A 261 15.52 -19.24 -26.25
C ALA A 261 16.97 -19.34 -26.78
N GLU A 262 17.81 -18.35 -26.51
CA GLU A 262 19.23 -18.33 -26.89
C GLU A 262 19.97 -19.57 -26.36
N ARG A 263 19.80 -19.88 -25.07
CA ARG A 263 20.39 -21.09 -24.44
C ARG A 263 19.90 -22.41 -25.04
N LYS A 264 18.72 -22.45 -25.67
CA LYS A 264 18.22 -23.66 -26.35
C LYS A 264 18.89 -23.84 -27.71
N LEU A 265 19.22 -22.75 -28.41
CA LEU A 265 19.87 -22.78 -29.72
C LEU A 265 21.38 -23.04 -29.63
N GLU A 266 21.99 -22.76 -28.47
CA GLU A 266 23.40 -23.06 -28.19
C GLU A 266 23.67 -24.54 -27.81
N GLN A 267 22.63 -25.35 -27.58
CA GLN A 267 22.72 -26.77 -27.20
C GLN A 267 22.55 -27.71 -28.40
#